data_AF-A4D9U5-F1
#
_entry.id   AF-A4D9U5-F1
#
_cell.length_a   1.000
_cell.length_b   1.000
_cell.length_c   1.000
_cell.angle_alpha   90.00
_cell.angle_beta   90.00
_cell.angle_gamma   90.00
#
_symmetry.space_group_name_H-M   'P 1'
#
loop_
_entity.id
_entity.type
_entity.pdbx_description
1 polymer ?
#
loop_
_entity_poly.entity_id
_entity_poly.type
_entity_poly.pdbx_seq_one_letter_code
_entity_poly.pdbx_strand_id
1 'polypeptide(L)'
;MKDALDYSEVPNAHHQKSKATMSQVDPLSLTLLFKKHKTTVLLMLPPHETIATAQEMLLTALRSRGIREINGDPVPDDFSDIEFGVTVDKNDLEKGWSKLEIAMPELENSGTSKRGARKQTSLKAADIRNGQVIAFRFRKPREESEKDGDLDIDLELEDPGWDVVVPSLDDEEGEPN
;
A
#
# COMPACT_ATOMS: atom_id res chain seq x y z
N MET A 1 63.11 -43.29 25.42
CA MET A 1 62.60 -44.25 24.43
C MET A 1 61.10 -44.37 24.61
N LYS A 2 60.36 -44.04 23.53
CA LYS A 2 58.94 -44.26 23.21
C LYS A 2 58.18 -42.96 22.93
N ASP A 3 57.86 -42.87 21.65
CA ASP A 3 57.13 -41.87 20.87
C ASP A 3 55.70 -41.59 21.36
N ALA A 4 55.22 -40.37 21.09
CA ALA A 4 53.89 -40.13 20.52
C ALA A 4 53.82 -38.67 20.00
N LEU A 5 53.74 -38.54 18.68
CA LEU A 5 53.26 -37.34 17.98
C LEU A 5 51.75 -37.22 18.24
N ASP A 6 51.28 -36.04 18.65
CA ASP A 6 49.86 -35.68 18.55
C ASP A 6 49.70 -34.45 17.65
N TYR A 7 48.68 -34.56 16.83
CA TYR A 7 48.38 -33.83 15.62
C TYR A 7 47.66 -32.51 15.92
N SER A 8 48.12 -31.45 15.26
CA SER A 8 47.32 -30.33 14.73
C SER A 8 46.00 -29.97 15.45
N GLU A 9 46.00 -28.85 16.17
CA GLU A 9 44.78 -28.07 16.41
C GLU A 9 44.97 -26.67 15.82
N VAL A 10 44.42 -26.49 14.62
CA VAL A 10 44.28 -25.19 13.96
C VAL A 10 43.04 -24.50 14.55
N PRO A 11 43.12 -23.26 15.06
CA PRO A 11 41.94 -22.54 15.52
C PRO A 11 41.10 -22.10 14.31
N ASN A 12 39.94 -22.73 14.15
CA ASN A 12 38.93 -22.43 13.16
C ASN A 12 38.31 -21.05 13.44
N ALA A 13 38.72 -20.05 12.68
CA ALA A 13 38.13 -18.72 12.69
C ALA A 13 36.73 -18.76 12.05
N HIS A 14 35.68 -18.86 12.87
CA HIS A 14 34.32 -18.57 12.43
C HIS A 14 34.15 -17.05 12.24
N HIS A 15 34.59 -16.57 11.08
CA HIS A 15 34.06 -15.37 10.46
C HIS A 15 32.61 -15.66 10.03
N GLN A 16 31.65 -15.37 10.92
CA GLN A 16 30.26 -15.22 10.54
C GLN A 16 30.15 -13.93 9.72
N LYS A 17 30.44 -14.01 8.42
CA LYS A 17 30.10 -12.95 7.47
C LYS A 17 28.57 -12.85 7.46
N SER A 18 28.04 -11.83 8.13
CA SER A 18 26.67 -11.36 7.91
C SER A 18 26.56 -10.96 6.44
N LYS A 19 25.97 -11.87 5.66
CA LYS A 19 25.64 -11.65 4.25
C LYS A 19 24.60 -10.54 4.24
N ALA A 20 25.02 -9.32 3.92
CA ALA A 20 24.09 -8.26 3.54
C ALA A 20 23.26 -8.80 2.36
N THR A 21 22.00 -9.14 2.61
CA THR A 21 21.03 -9.43 1.58
C THR A 21 20.73 -8.10 0.89
N MET A 22 21.51 -7.77 -0.14
CA MET A 22 20.98 -6.90 -1.18
C MET A 22 19.66 -7.52 -1.61
N SER A 23 18.56 -6.81 -1.40
CA SER A 23 17.23 -7.22 -1.83
C SER A 23 17.28 -7.44 -3.33
N GLN A 24 17.51 -8.68 -3.75
CA GLN A 24 17.39 -9.08 -5.14
C GLN A 24 15.92 -8.89 -5.47
N VAL A 25 15.63 -7.79 -6.15
CA VAL A 25 14.29 -7.47 -6.60
C VAL A 25 13.84 -8.63 -7.48
N ASP A 26 12.76 -9.30 -7.10
CA ASP A 26 12.22 -10.41 -7.85
C ASP A 26 11.79 -9.89 -9.23
N PRO A 27 12.32 -10.41 -10.35
CA PRO A 27 11.93 -9.99 -11.70
C PRO A 27 10.44 -10.21 -12.00
N LEU A 28 9.74 -11.00 -11.18
CA LEU A 28 8.30 -11.21 -11.26
C LEU A 28 7.49 -10.19 -10.44
N SER A 29 8.14 -9.24 -9.78
CA SER A 29 7.48 -8.16 -9.03
C SER A 29 6.68 -7.26 -9.96
N LEU A 30 5.49 -6.87 -9.52
CA LEU A 30 4.68 -5.83 -10.13
C LEU A 30 5.23 -4.47 -9.73
N THR A 31 5.52 -3.63 -10.72
CA THR A 31 5.78 -2.20 -10.53
C THR A 31 4.45 -1.47 -10.52
N LEU A 32 4.05 -0.89 -9.40
CA LEU A 32 2.78 -0.16 -9.25
C LEU A 32 3.03 1.31 -8.97
N LEU A 33 2.19 2.18 -9.55
CA LEU A 33 2.26 3.63 -9.37
C LEU A 33 1.10 4.11 -8.49
N PHE A 34 1.37 4.35 -7.22
CA PHE A 34 0.39 4.85 -6.26
C PHE A 34 0.28 6.37 -6.37
N LYS A 35 -0.91 6.90 -6.68
CA LYS A 35 -1.15 8.34 -6.87
C LYS A 35 -2.12 8.92 -5.85
N LYS A 36 -1.76 10.08 -5.31
CA LYS A 36 -2.63 11.02 -4.58
C LYS A 36 -2.17 12.44 -4.88
N HIS A 37 -3.09 13.30 -5.30
CA HIS A 37 -2.82 14.63 -5.80
C HIS A 37 -1.75 14.58 -6.90
N LYS A 38 -0.71 15.42 -6.77
CA LYS A 38 0.51 15.42 -7.61
C LYS A 38 1.57 14.40 -7.15
N THR A 39 1.34 13.70 -6.03
CA THR A 39 2.29 12.72 -5.49
C THR A 39 2.14 11.38 -6.19
N THR A 40 3.26 10.82 -6.64
CA THR A 40 3.34 9.45 -7.17
C THR A 40 4.39 8.67 -6.39
N VAL A 41 4.00 7.54 -5.80
CA VAL A 41 4.91 6.60 -5.13
C VAL A 41 4.99 5.32 -5.96
N LEU A 42 6.19 4.97 -6.40
CA LEU A 42 6.44 3.73 -7.13
C LEU A 42 6.89 2.64 -6.15
N LEU A 43 6.15 1.53 -6.11
CA LEU A 43 6.52 0.34 -5.33
C LEU A 43 6.66 -0.87 -6.24
N MET A 44 7.61 -1.74 -5.92
CA MET A 44 7.74 -3.06 -6.53
C MET A 44 7.27 -4.11 -5.52
N LEU A 45 6.21 -4.84 -5.88
CA LEU A 45 5.54 -5.78 -5.00
C LEU A 45 5.41 -7.15 -5.66
N PRO A 46 5.72 -8.26 -4.96
CA PRO A 46 5.42 -9.59 -5.49
C PRO A 46 3.92 -9.75 -5.75
N PRO A 47 3.51 -10.42 -6.86
CA PRO A 47 2.11 -10.51 -7.26
C PRO A 47 1.22 -11.31 -6.30
N HIS A 48 1.82 -12.10 -5.41
CA HIS A 48 1.13 -12.90 -4.40
C HIS A 48 0.93 -12.15 -3.07
N GLU A 49 1.52 -10.97 -2.92
CA GLU A 49 1.28 -10.11 -1.76
C GLU A 49 -0.16 -9.64 -1.69
N THR A 50 -0.57 -9.21 -0.49
CA THR A 50 -1.94 -8.76 -0.21
C THR A 50 -2.08 -7.25 -0.40
N ILE A 51 -3.33 -6.78 -0.46
CA ILE A 51 -3.61 -5.34 -0.43
C ILE A 51 -3.11 -4.68 0.86
N ALA A 52 -3.23 -5.37 2.00
CA ALA A 52 -2.73 -4.89 3.28
C ALA A 52 -1.21 -4.68 3.27
N THR A 53 -0.45 -5.63 2.72
CA THR A 53 1.00 -5.48 2.54
C THR A 53 1.32 -4.24 1.69
N ALA A 54 0.55 -4.01 0.61
CA ALA A 54 0.74 -2.83 -0.24
C ALA A 54 0.44 -1.51 0.50
N GLN A 55 -0.59 -1.47 1.35
CA GLN A 55 -0.89 -0.31 2.21
C GLN A 55 0.24 -0.04 3.20
N GLU A 56 0.74 -1.07 3.89
CA GLU A 56 1.83 -0.97 4.86
C GLU A 56 3.13 -0.48 4.19
N MET A 57 3.46 -1.02 3.01
CA MET A 57 4.62 -0.59 2.24
C MET A 57 4.49 0.85 1.74
N LEU A 58 3.29 1.27 1.32
CA LEU A 58 3.05 2.66 0.93
C LEU A 58 3.24 3.60 2.12
N LEU A 59 2.65 3.28 3.27
CA LEU A 59 2.80 4.08 4.49
C LEU A 59 4.26 4.19 4.92
N THR A 60 4.98 3.07 4.89
CA THR A 60 6.42 3.03 5.19
C THR A 60 7.21 3.90 4.22
N ALA A 61 6.91 3.82 2.91
CA ALA A 61 7.57 4.64 1.90
C ALA A 61 7.34 6.13 2.12
N LEU A 62 6.09 6.55 2.40
CA LEU A 62 5.75 7.94 2.70
C LEU A 62 6.54 8.46 3.91
N ARG A 63 6.52 7.71 5.01
CA ARG A 63 7.23 8.08 6.25
C ARG A 63 8.75 8.12 6.08
N SER A 64 9.31 7.15 5.36
CA SER A 64 10.76 7.09 5.12
C SER A 64 11.29 8.31 4.37
N ARG A 65 10.44 8.95 3.56
CA ARG A 65 10.72 10.19 2.84
C ARG A 65 10.37 11.45 3.64
N GLY A 66 9.89 11.31 4.86
CA GLY A 66 9.47 12.42 5.71
C GLY A 66 8.21 13.12 5.22
N ILE A 67 7.39 12.48 4.37
CA ILE A 67 6.11 13.02 3.92
C ILE A 67 5.14 12.93 5.10
N ARG A 68 4.63 14.07 5.56
CA ARG A 68 3.71 14.18 6.70
C ARG A 68 2.27 14.48 6.29
N GLU A 69 2.10 15.07 5.12
CA GLU A 69 0.80 15.41 4.55
C GLU A 69 0.88 15.43 3.02
N ILE A 70 -0.27 15.24 2.35
CA ILE A 70 -0.40 15.37 0.90
C ILE A 70 -1.67 16.16 0.62
N ASN A 71 -1.54 17.36 0.04
CA ASN A 71 -2.66 18.25 -0.29
C ASN A 71 -3.56 18.57 0.92
N GLY A 72 -2.94 18.86 2.07
CA GLY A 72 -3.65 19.15 3.33
C GLY A 72 -4.16 17.92 4.11
N ASP A 73 -4.11 16.72 3.52
CA ASP A 73 -4.46 15.49 4.25
C ASP A 73 -3.24 14.92 4.97
N PRO A 74 -3.26 14.78 6.32
CA PRO A 74 -2.15 14.21 7.07
C PRO A 74 -1.97 12.71 6.74
N VAL A 75 -0.72 12.26 6.66
CA VAL A 75 -0.39 10.84 6.52
C VAL A 75 -0.84 10.11 7.79
N PRO A 76 -1.64 9.02 7.69
CA PRO A 76 -2.23 8.37 8.84
C PRO A 76 -1.20 7.62 9.70
N ASP A 77 -1.62 7.28 10.92
CA ASP A 77 -0.83 6.47 11.84
C ASP A 77 -0.91 4.96 11.53
N ASP A 78 -2.05 4.49 10.99
CA ASP A 78 -2.29 3.11 10.60
C ASP A 78 -2.42 2.96 9.07
N PHE A 79 -1.94 1.85 8.53
CA PHE A 79 -2.08 1.52 7.11
C PHE A 79 -3.52 1.15 6.74
N SER A 80 -4.35 0.71 7.70
CA SER A 80 -5.77 0.40 7.47
C SER A 80 -6.60 1.63 7.09
N ASP A 81 -6.08 2.82 7.38
CA ASP A 81 -6.70 4.09 7.01
C ASP A 81 -6.33 4.53 5.59
N ILE A 82 -5.57 3.74 4.86
CA ILE A 82 -5.29 3.99 3.44
C ILE A 82 -6.30 3.20 2.60
N GLU A 83 -7.00 3.83 1.67
CA GLU A 83 -7.83 3.12 0.69
C GLU A 83 -7.19 3.18 -0.68
N PHE A 84 -7.40 2.13 -1.48
CA PHE A 84 -6.96 2.09 -2.87
C PHE A 84 -8.12 2.15 -3.84
N GLY A 85 -7.87 2.80 -4.97
CA GLY A 85 -8.76 2.91 -6.11
C GLY A 85 -8.10 2.37 -7.36
N VAL A 86 -8.86 1.63 -8.17
CA VAL A 86 -8.44 1.15 -9.48
C VAL A 86 -9.11 1.97 -10.56
N THR A 87 -8.41 2.17 -11.69
CA THR A 87 -8.95 2.89 -12.85
C THR A 87 -10.25 2.25 -13.33
N VAL A 88 -11.29 3.06 -13.56
CA VAL A 88 -12.54 2.59 -14.17
C VAL A 88 -12.29 2.14 -15.62
N ASP A 89 -11.51 2.92 -16.37
CA ASP A 89 -11.02 2.56 -17.71
C ASP A 89 -9.48 2.56 -17.71
N LYS A 90 -8.89 1.45 -18.13
CA LYS A 90 -7.43 1.27 -18.17
C LYS A 90 -6.77 2.11 -19.27
N ASN A 91 -7.55 2.60 -20.23
CA ASN A 91 -7.05 3.42 -21.35
C ASN A 91 -7.30 4.92 -21.14
N ASP A 92 -8.12 5.29 -20.14
CA ASP A 92 -8.54 6.65 -19.90
C ASP A 92 -8.65 6.92 -18.39
N LEU A 93 -7.62 7.56 -17.83
CA LEU A 93 -7.56 7.91 -16.42
C LEU A 93 -8.59 8.98 -16.03
N GLU A 94 -9.14 9.73 -17.00
CA GLU A 94 -10.15 10.76 -16.76
C GLU A 94 -11.53 10.17 -16.45
N LYS A 95 -11.76 8.88 -16.78
CA LYS A 95 -12.96 8.14 -16.36
C LYS A 95 -13.03 7.90 -14.86
N GLY A 96 -11.97 8.23 -14.13
CA GLY A 96 -11.92 8.17 -12.69
C GLY A 96 -11.60 6.79 -12.16
N TRP A 97 -11.95 6.59 -10.89
CA TRP A 97 -11.45 5.49 -10.07
C TRP A 97 -12.59 4.86 -9.30
N SER A 98 -12.59 3.53 -9.20
CA SER A 98 -13.47 2.78 -8.33
C SER A 98 -12.71 2.23 -7.14
N LYS A 99 -13.34 2.21 -5.97
CA LYS A 99 -12.74 1.67 -4.75
C LYS A 99 -12.38 0.20 -4.95
N LEU A 100 -11.14 -0.14 -4.60
CA LEU A 100 -10.69 -1.51 -4.54
C LEU A 100 -11.29 -2.15 -3.29
N GLU A 101 -12.31 -3.00 -3.49
CA GLU A 101 -12.94 -3.72 -2.39
C GLU A 101 -11.97 -4.75 -1.82
N ILE A 102 -11.45 -4.44 -0.64
CA ILE A 102 -10.79 -5.42 0.22
C ILE A 102 -11.92 -6.08 0.99
N ALA A 103 -12.09 -7.41 0.85
CA ALA A 103 -12.98 -8.17 1.72
C ALA A 103 -12.42 -8.15 3.17
N MET A 104 -12.57 -7.01 3.85
CA MET A 104 -12.36 -6.89 5.28
C MET A 104 -13.63 -7.39 5.97
N PRO A 105 -13.51 -8.13 7.09
CA PRO A 105 -14.69 -8.57 7.81
C PRO A 105 -15.44 -7.35 8.32
N GLU A 106 -16.59 -7.04 7.73
CA GLU A 106 -17.62 -6.30 8.44
C GLU A 106 -17.89 -7.06 9.75
N LEU A 107 -17.91 -6.31 10.84
CA LEU A 107 -18.41 -6.79 12.12
C LEU A 107 -19.90 -7.05 11.92
N GLU A 108 -20.23 -8.26 11.44
CA GLU A 108 -21.62 -8.67 11.20
C GLU A 108 -22.43 -8.57 12.49
N ASN A 109 -23.36 -7.61 12.50
CA ASN A 109 -24.59 -7.76 13.25
C ASN A 109 -25.72 -8.00 12.25
N SER A 110 -25.80 -9.21 11.70
CA SER A 110 -27.05 -9.95 11.50
C SER A 110 -26.86 -11.21 10.65
N GLY A 111 -27.20 -12.34 11.24
CA GLY A 111 -27.99 -13.36 10.57
C GLY A 111 -27.40 -14.08 9.36
N THR A 112 -26.73 -15.20 9.65
CA THR A 112 -26.73 -16.42 8.83
C THR A 112 -26.06 -16.37 7.45
N SER A 113 -24.77 -16.71 7.39
CA SER A 113 -24.25 -17.69 6.42
C SER A 113 -22.89 -18.27 6.77
N LYS A 114 -22.63 -19.44 6.16
CA LYS A 114 -21.64 -20.48 6.52
C LYS A 114 -20.19 -20.01 6.61
N ARG A 115 -19.46 -20.60 7.57
CA ARG A 115 -17.99 -20.75 7.63
C ARG A 115 -17.32 -20.79 6.25
N GLY A 116 -16.44 -19.82 5.99
CA GLY A 116 -15.42 -19.88 4.95
C GLY A 116 -14.25 -18.99 5.35
N ALA A 117 -13.04 -19.54 5.39
CA ALA A 117 -11.84 -18.82 5.79
C ALA A 117 -11.67 -17.52 4.97
N ARG A 118 -11.53 -16.40 5.69
CA ARG A 118 -11.24 -15.05 5.17
C ARG A 118 -10.04 -15.12 4.22
N LYS A 119 -10.28 -15.06 2.91
CA LYS A 119 -9.20 -15.16 1.92
C LYS A 119 -8.68 -13.76 1.67
N GLN A 120 -7.51 -13.44 2.21
CA GLN A 120 -6.81 -12.22 1.82
C GLN A 120 -6.59 -12.26 0.30
N THR A 121 -7.18 -11.31 -0.41
CA THR A 121 -7.05 -11.21 -1.87
C THR A 121 -5.64 -10.71 -2.19
N SER A 122 -4.88 -11.52 -2.92
CA SER A 122 -3.57 -11.11 -3.44
C SER A 122 -3.72 -10.04 -4.53
N LEU A 123 -2.67 -9.26 -4.79
CA LEU A 123 -2.63 -8.27 -5.88
C LEU A 123 -3.06 -8.90 -7.22
N LYS A 124 -2.52 -10.07 -7.55
CA LYS A 124 -2.89 -10.81 -8.75
C LYS A 124 -4.36 -11.24 -8.76
N ALA A 125 -4.89 -11.68 -7.62
CA ALA A 125 -6.29 -12.09 -7.52
C ALA A 125 -7.27 -10.89 -7.64
N ALA A 126 -6.80 -9.68 -7.36
CA ALA A 126 -7.53 -8.42 -7.57
C ALA A 126 -7.39 -7.84 -9.00
N ASP A 127 -6.88 -8.62 -9.97
CA ASP A 127 -6.54 -8.18 -11.34
C ASP A 127 -5.59 -6.98 -11.39
N ILE A 128 -4.73 -6.80 -10.38
CA ILE A 128 -3.68 -5.78 -10.40
C ILE A 128 -2.53 -6.25 -11.29
N ARG A 129 -2.12 -5.39 -12.22
CA ARG A 129 -1.12 -5.70 -13.26
C ARG A 129 0.13 -4.83 -13.13
N ASN A 130 1.21 -5.29 -13.76
CA ASN A 130 2.45 -4.55 -13.82
C ASN A 130 2.26 -3.21 -14.56
N GLY A 131 2.83 -2.14 -14.03
CA GLY A 131 2.71 -0.78 -14.56
C GLY A 131 1.38 -0.09 -14.24
N GLN A 132 0.48 -0.73 -13.50
CA GLN A 132 -0.83 -0.17 -13.22
C GLN A 132 -0.74 1.02 -12.25
N VAL A 133 -1.52 2.05 -12.55
CA VAL A 133 -1.73 3.18 -11.66
C VAL A 133 -2.83 2.82 -10.66
N ILE A 134 -2.60 3.13 -9.39
CA ILE A 134 -3.51 2.88 -8.28
C ILE A 134 -3.71 4.21 -7.57
N ALA A 135 -4.95 4.70 -7.47
CA ALA A 135 -5.24 5.86 -6.64
C ALA A 135 -5.16 5.45 -5.16
N PHE A 136 -4.76 6.36 -4.28
CA PHE A 136 -4.89 6.17 -2.85
C PHE A 136 -5.41 7.43 -2.15
N ARG A 137 -6.08 7.22 -1.03
CA ARG A 137 -6.55 8.30 -0.15
C ARG A 137 -6.46 7.88 1.30
N PHE A 138 -6.45 8.86 2.19
CA PHE A 138 -6.48 8.63 3.63
C PHE A 138 -7.94 8.72 4.09
N ARG A 139 -8.41 7.74 4.87
CA ARG A 139 -9.72 7.78 5.51
C ARG A 139 -9.73 8.96 6.47
N LYS A 140 -10.81 9.75 6.41
CA LYS A 140 -11.07 10.71 7.49
C LYS A 140 -11.41 9.91 8.75
N PRO A 141 -10.85 10.27 9.92
CA PRO A 141 -11.34 9.73 11.18
C PRO A 141 -12.85 9.91 11.23
N ARG A 142 -13.58 8.83 11.52
CA ARG A 142 -14.99 8.95 11.85
C ARG A 142 -15.03 9.69 13.17
N GLU A 143 -15.27 11.00 13.14
CA GLU A 143 -15.56 11.72 14.37
C GLU A 143 -16.75 11.01 15.00
N GLU A 144 -16.52 10.33 16.12
CA GLU A 144 -17.58 9.83 16.99
C GLU A 144 -18.35 11.07 17.42
N SER A 145 -19.40 11.41 16.66
CA SER A 145 -20.32 12.46 17.01
C SER A 145 -20.90 12.06 18.36
N GLU A 146 -20.40 12.70 19.42
CA GLU A 146 -20.92 12.53 20.75
C GLU A 146 -22.43 12.77 20.69
N LYS A 147 -23.15 11.79 21.22
CA LYS A 147 -24.61 11.74 21.33
C LYS A 147 -25.18 13.12 21.71
N ASP A 148 -25.94 13.73 20.82
CA ASP A 148 -27.23 14.26 21.25
C ASP A 148 -28.25 14.14 20.12
N GLY A 149 -29.48 13.82 20.52
CA GLY A 149 -30.44 13.13 19.69
C GLY A 149 -31.10 13.93 18.57
N ASP A 150 -31.84 13.14 17.80
CA ASP A 150 -32.92 13.51 16.89
C ASP A 150 -32.55 13.92 15.46
N LEU A 151 -33.31 13.32 14.55
CA LEU A 151 -33.43 13.53 13.10
C LEU A 151 -32.48 12.77 12.17
N ASP A 152 -33.07 11.72 11.58
CA ASP A 152 -32.81 11.24 10.22
C ASP A 152 -32.39 12.38 9.27
N ILE A 153 -31.12 12.40 8.87
CA ILE A 153 -30.74 12.79 7.53
C ILE A 153 -29.75 11.75 7.06
N ASP A 154 -30.19 11.04 6.02
CA ASP A 154 -29.39 10.35 5.01
C ASP A 154 -28.32 11.31 4.45
N LEU A 155 -27.32 11.63 5.26
CA LEU A 155 -26.06 12.16 4.79
C LEU A 155 -25.36 10.95 4.18
N GLU A 156 -25.73 10.63 2.95
CA GLU A 156 -24.77 10.15 1.97
C GLU A 156 -23.55 11.06 2.14
N LEU A 157 -22.59 10.61 2.95
CA LEU A 157 -21.28 11.23 3.06
C LEU A 157 -20.75 11.18 1.63
N GLU A 158 -20.93 12.28 0.89
CA GLU A 158 -20.51 12.40 -0.50
C GLU A 158 -19.10 11.84 -0.57
N ASP A 159 -18.95 10.69 -1.23
CA ASP A 159 -17.66 10.02 -1.32
C ASP A 159 -16.71 11.06 -1.91
N PRO A 160 -15.66 11.50 -1.17
CA PRO A 160 -14.85 12.66 -1.59
C PRO A 160 -14.06 12.40 -2.89
N GLY A 161 -14.29 11.24 -3.51
CA GLY A 161 -13.67 10.80 -4.73
C GLY A 161 -12.21 10.48 -4.52
N TRP A 162 -11.47 10.62 -5.61
CA TRP A 162 -10.05 10.34 -5.68
C TRP A 162 -9.34 11.60 -6.17
N ASP A 163 -8.60 12.25 -5.27
CA ASP A 163 -7.72 13.36 -5.60
C ASP A 163 -6.51 12.79 -6.36
N VAL A 164 -6.60 12.70 -7.69
CA VAL A 164 -5.50 12.29 -8.56
C VAL A 164 -5.33 13.34 -9.64
N VAL A 165 -4.12 13.92 -9.72
CA VAL A 165 -3.77 14.86 -10.78
C VAL A 165 -2.95 14.12 -11.83
N VAL A 166 -3.46 14.08 -13.06
CA VAL A 166 -2.75 13.55 -14.23
C VAL A 166 -2.00 14.72 -14.87
N PRO A 167 -0.66 14.68 -14.94
CA PRO A 167 0.10 15.73 -15.62
C PRO A 167 -0.28 15.80 -17.11
N SER A 168 -0.48 17.01 -17.61
CA SER A 168 -0.67 17.29 -19.03
C SER A 168 0.65 17.80 -19.64
N LEU A 169 0.82 17.62 -20.96
CA LEU A 169 2.02 18.10 -21.66
C LEU A 169 2.14 19.62 -21.64
N ASP A 170 1.02 20.33 -21.45
CA ASP A 170 0.98 21.79 -21.39
C ASP A 170 1.43 22.32 -20.01
N ASP A 171 1.61 21.46 -19.00
CA ASP A 171 2.07 21.85 -17.66
C ASP A 171 3.60 22.11 -17.59
N GLU A 172 4.36 21.85 -18.67
CA GLU A 172 5.82 22.06 -18.73
C GLU A 172 6.25 23.49 -19.15
N GLU A 173 5.33 24.39 -19.52
CA GLU A 173 5.65 25.80 -19.82
C GLU A 173 5.60 26.69 -18.56
N GLY A 174 6.53 26.47 -17.64
CA GLY A 174 6.89 27.48 -16.64
C GLY A 174 7.97 28.41 -17.20
N GLU A 175 7.60 29.64 -17.56
CA GLU A 175 8.56 30.66 -17.99
C GLU A 175 9.68 30.88 -16.94
N PRO A 176 10.95 30.95 -17.35
CA PRO A 176 12.04 31.32 -16.46
C PRO A 176 11.89 32.79 -16.05
N ASN A 177 11.77 33.03 -14.74
CA ASN A 177 11.77 34.36 -14.13
C ASN A 177 13.20 34.93 -14.02
#